data_AF-A0A9D4BCJ2-F1
#
_entry.id   AF-A0A9D4BCJ2-F1
#
_cell.length_a   1.000
_cell.length_b   1.000
_cell.length_c   1.000
_cell.angle_alpha   90.00
_cell.angle_beta   90.00
_cell.angle_gamma   90.00
#
_symmetry.space_group_name_H-M   'P 1'
#
loop_
_entity.id
_entity.type
_entity.pdbx_description
1 polymer ?
#
loop_
_entity_poly.entity_id
_entity_poly.type
_entity_poly.pdbx_seq_one_letter_code
_entity_poly.pdbx_strand_id
1 'polypeptide(L)'
;MFVRNNFVCLEDCVSADKFPREITVFRSYSRTSYPGHCRLLLERRGTTTDRNVTDALCDDGHGHKLRSSDLFVHNCRKCKFMKGIVQHDRSGPSMPNALSGILHTDIVDAFRYHCPSILSKWAARPCHWPLPDVVQQVVSLGAFLTPVGFKGREYQHVEWRVCFNAGEIELIYNLNETQIKLYFLLKMVENDVLNPHKKEVSSYTLKNIVLWIAENNPQSLFHERSLLHWLHVALGALRVALNTRELPYYMIPDRNLMAASELDEEQQSLWISTIKEMINEGPRMILRLPKIRQALIAHLEPFRWYIRRRMELELLMLMNTNRMILCGDKSGEVDETDAILQALFKRMNEVIKEVCVRMRLEGSRVINADAISDRIMM
;
A
#
# COMPACT_ATOMS: atom_id res chain seq x y z
N MET A 1 -14.15 4.97 -1.07
CA MET A 1 -13.93 6.23 -1.82
C MET A 1 -15.27 6.69 -2.38
N PHE A 2 -15.61 7.97 -2.27
CA PHE A 2 -16.84 8.54 -2.82
C PHE A 2 -16.50 9.37 -4.05
N VAL A 3 -16.89 8.89 -5.24
CA VAL A 3 -16.57 9.53 -6.53
C VAL A 3 -17.75 10.41 -6.96
N ARG A 4 -17.50 11.69 -7.24
CA ARG A 4 -18.55 12.60 -7.71
C ARG A 4 -18.67 12.56 -9.23
N ASN A 5 -19.75 11.96 -9.73
CA ASN A 5 -19.96 11.71 -11.17
C ASN A 5 -20.26 12.97 -12.01
N ASN A 6 -20.65 14.08 -11.39
CA ASN A 6 -20.92 15.34 -12.09
C ASN A 6 -19.65 16.16 -12.44
N PHE A 7 -18.47 15.59 -12.14
CA PHE A 7 -17.18 16.23 -12.31
C PHE A 7 -16.19 15.27 -12.96
N VAL A 8 -15.36 15.80 -13.86
CA VAL A 8 -14.26 15.06 -14.44
C VAL A 8 -13.00 15.93 -14.47
N CYS A 9 -11.85 15.32 -14.22
CA CYS A 9 -10.55 15.94 -14.34
C CYS A 9 -9.83 15.35 -15.55
N LEU A 10 -9.22 16.19 -16.37
CA LEU A 10 -8.59 15.81 -17.64
C LEU A 10 -7.14 16.28 -17.68
N GLU A 11 -6.26 15.40 -18.13
CA GLU A 11 -4.92 15.76 -18.57
C GLU A 11 -4.97 16.59 -19.86
N ASP A 12 -3.94 17.41 -20.12
CA ASP A 12 -3.87 18.35 -21.26
C ASP A 12 -4.16 17.71 -22.62
N CYS A 13 -3.77 16.45 -22.82
CA CYS A 13 -3.97 15.73 -24.08
C CYS A 13 -5.41 15.21 -24.31
N VAL A 14 -6.32 15.35 -23.35
CA VAL A 14 -7.68 14.81 -23.43
C VAL A 14 -8.70 15.91 -23.75
N SER A 15 -9.35 15.85 -24.91
CA SER A 15 -10.39 16.84 -25.26
C SER A 15 -11.61 16.76 -24.33
N ALA A 16 -12.07 17.92 -23.86
CA ALA A 16 -13.29 18.07 -23.04
C ALA A 16 -14.58 17.79 -23.83
N ASP A 17 -14.55 17.80 -25.16
CA ASP A 17 -15.72 17.56 -26.02
C ASP A 17 -16.22 16.11 -25.96
N LYS A 18 -15.37 15.19 -25.47
CA LYS A 18 -15.74 13.78 -25.25
C LYS A 18 -16.74 13.59 -24.11
N PHE A 19 -16.97 14.61 -23.29
CA PHE A 19 -17.83 14.54 -22.11
C PHE A 19 -19.08 15.41 -22.29
N PRO A 20 -20.25 14.96 -21.80
CA PRO A 20 -21.50 15.73 -21.83
C PRO A 20 -21.35 17.15 -21.28
N ARG A 21 -22.17 18.08 -21.79
CA ARG A 21 -22.10 19.52 -21.42
C ARG A 21 -22.54 19.77 -19.97
N GLU A 22 -23.30 18.85 -19.39
CA GLU A 22 -23.79 18.88 -18.02
C GLU A 22 -22.67 18.64 -17.00
N ILE A 23 -21.58 17.98 -17.43
CA ILE A 23 -20.43 17.66 -16.58
C ILE A 23 -19.50 18.86 -16.47
N THR A 24 -19.09 19.17 -15.24
CA THR A 24 -18.04 20.17 -14.99
C THR A 24 -16.67 19.56 -15.24
N VAL A 25 -15.85 20.24 -16.03
CA VAL A 25 -14.53 19.78 -16.47
C VAL A 25 -13.45 20.63 -15.82
N PHE A 26 -12.49 19.96 -15.17
CA PHE A 26 -11.25 20.56 -14.71
C PHE A 26 -10.07 20.07 -15.54
N ARG A 27 -9.18 20.98 -15.90
CA ARG A 27 -7.90 20.71 -16.53
C ARG A 27 -6.83 20.56 -15.46
N SER A 28 -6.08 19.46 -15.49
CA SER A 28 -4.98 19.24 -14.53
C SER A 28 -3.72 19.96 -14.98
N TYR A 29 -3.04 20.63 -14.06
CA TYR A 29 -1.75 21.26 -14.28
C TYR A 29 -0.73 20.73 -13.26
N SER A 30 0.29 20.01 -13.74
CA SER A 30 1.26 19.28 -12.89
C SER A 30 2.70 19.78 -12.99
N ARG A 31 3.04 20.67 -13.93
CA ARG A 31 4.44 21.03 -14.28
C ARG A 31 5.26 21.58 -13.10
N THR A 32 4.61 22.29 -12.18
CA THR A 32 5.26 22.87 -10.99
C THR A 32 4.82 22.19 -9.70
N SER A 33 4.03 21.12 -9.79
CA SER A 33 3.56 20.36 -8.63
C SER A 33 4.51 19.23 -8.32
N TYR A 34 4.48 18.75 -7.07
CA TYR A 34 5.23 17.55 -6.70
C TYR A 34 4.73 16.34 -7.51
N PRO A 35 5.60 15.41 -7.95
CA PRO A 35 5.17 14.26 -8.75
C PRO A 35 3.98 13.50 -8.14
N GLY A 36 3.01 13.16 -9.00
CA GLY A 36 1.73 12.58 -8.60
C GLY A 36 0.78 13.53 -7.89
N HIS A 37 1.04 14.84 -7.91
CA HIS A 37 0.10 15.89 -7.53
C HIS A 37 -0.12 16.84 -8.72
N CYS A 38 -1.26 17.50 -8.73
CA CYS A 38 -1.60 18.51 -9.72
C CYS A 38 -2.54 19.56 -9.14
N ARG A 39 -2.57 20.72 -9.77
CA ARG A 39 -3.62 21.73 -9.57
C ARG A 39 -4.72 21.53 -10.60
N LEU A 40 -5.92 21.99 -10.29
CA LEU A 40 -7.10 21.81 -11.12
C LEU A 40 -7.67 23.16 -11.53
N LEU A 41 -7.60 23.47 -12.82
CA LEU A 41 -8.16 24.68 -13.42
C LEU A 41 -9.57 24.40 -13.94
N LEU A 42 -10.52 25.28 -13.65
CA LEU A 42 -11.85 25.17 -14.23
C LEU A 42 -11.81 25.55 -15.71
N GLU A 43 -12.11 24.59 -16.58
CA GLU A 43 -12.16 24.80 -18.02
C GLU A 43 -13.60 24.98 -18.53
N ARG A 44 -14.51 24.09 -18.08
CA ARG A 44 -15.91 24.15 -18.47
C ARG A 44 -16.80 23.94 -17.26
N ARG A 45 -17.73 24.86 -17.03
CA ARG A 45 -18.76 24.72 -16.01
C ARG A 45 -19.93 23.93 -16.58
N GLY A 46 -20.29 22.84 -15.91
CA GLY A 46 -21.48 22.07 -16.21
C GLY A 46 -22.75 22.66 -15.59
N THR A 47 -23.82 21.89 -15.56
CA THR A 47 -25.14 22.31 -15.03
C THR A 47 -25.32 22.01 -13.54
N THR A 48 -24.40 21.26 -12.93
CA THR A 48 -24.44 20.90 -11.50
C THR A 48 -24.46 22.14 -10.58
N THR A 49 -25.30 22.09 -9.56
CA THR A 49 -25.45 23.11 -8.51
C THR A 49 -24.78 22.72 -7.20
N ASP A 50 -23.94 21.66 -7.22
CA ASP A 50 -23.25 21.16 -6.02
C ASP A 50 -22.29 22.22 -5.46
N ARG A 51 -22.80 22.97 -4.49
CA ARG A 51 -22.14 24.11 -3.84
C ARG A 51 -20.81 23.74 -3.19
N ASN A 52 -20.69 22.50 -2.69
CA ASN A 52 -19.45 22.03 -2.10
C ASN A 52 -18.30 22.10 -3.09
N VAL A 53 -18.61 21.80 -4.35
CA VAL A 53 -17.65 21.88 -5.43
C VAL A 53 -17.62 23.30 -5.96
N THR A 54 -18.73 23.93 -6.33
CA THR A 54 -18.66 25.26 -6.98
C THR A 54 -18.00 26.33 -6.12
N ASP A 55 -18.14 26.26 -4.80
CA ASP A 55 -17.71 27.31 -3.87
C ASP A 55 -16.25 27.15 -3.42
N ALA A 56 -15.59 26.05 -3.79
CA ALA A 56 -14.17 25.82 -3.52
C ALA A 56 -13.25 26.38 -4.63
N LEU A 57 -13.67 27.43 -5.36
CA LEU A 57 -12.88 28.05 -6.43
C LEU A 57 -12.09 29.23 -5.85
N CYS A 58 -10.81 29.31 -6.16
CA CYS A 58 -9.92 30.44 -5.86
C CYS A 58 -9.33 31.00 -7.15
N ASP A 59 -9.04 32.29 -7.17
CA ASP A 59 -8.27 32.92 -8.26
C ASP A 59 -6.77 32.62 -8.06
N ASP A 60 -6.03 32.38 -9.14
CA ASP A 60 -4.58 32.17 -9.10
C ASP A 60 -3.78 33.48 -9.15
N GLY A 61 -4.45 34.64 -9.14
CA GLY A 61 -3.84 35.96 -9.30
C GLY A 61 -3.59 36.34 -10.76
N HIS A 62 -3.87 35.43 -11.70
CA HIS A 62 -3.76 35.63 -13.14
C HIS A 62 -5.13 35.49 -13.84
N GLY A 63 -6.22 35.45 -13.08
CA GLY A 63 -7.59 35.37 -13.59
C GLY A 63 -8.04 33.94 -13.91
N HIS A 64 -7.24 32.91 -13.64
CA HIS A 64 -7.69 31.53 -13.74
C HIS A 64 -8.34 31.07 -12.44
N LYS A 65 -9.38 30.24 -12.57
CA LYS A 65 -10.08 29.67 -11.41
C LYS A 65 -9.51 28.31 -11.07
N LEU A 66 -8.75 28.25 -9.98
CA LEU A 66 -8.24 27.03 -9.38
C LEU A 66 -9.25 26.42 -8.41
N ARG A 67 -9.21 25.09 -8.31
CA ARG A 67 -9.98 24.33 -7.34
C ARG A 67 -9.13 24.07 -6.09
N SER A 68 -9.41 24.76 -4.99
CA SER A 68 -8.72 24.52 -3.72
C SER A 68 -9.14 23.18 -3.12
N SER A 69 -8.16 22.34 -2.79
CA SER A 69 -8.35 21.09 -2.06
C SER A 69 -8.87 21.36 -0.64
N ASP A 70 -8.32 22.37 0.03
CA ASP A 70 -8.61 22.69 1.42
C ASP A 70 -10.01 23.27 1.58
N LEU A 71 -10.40 24.21 0.70
CA LEU A 71 -11.77 24.74 0.67
C LEU A 71 -12.78 23.64 0.33
N PHE A 72 -12.45 22.74 -0.62
CA PHE A 72 -13.32 21.62 -0.97
C PHE A 72 -13.54 20.70 0.24
N VAL A 73 -12.46 20.34 0.93
CA VAL A 73 -12.49 19.55 2.16
C VAL A 73 -13.33 20.23 3.24
N HIS A 74 -13.14 21.54 3.43
CA HIS A 74 -13.88 22.34 4.41
C HIS A 74 -15.38 22.35 4.13
N ASN A 75 -15.76 22.54 2.86
CA ASN A 75 -17.16 22.51 2.44
C ASN A 75 -17.79 21.13 2.67
N CYS A 76 -17.08 20.06 2.28
CA CYS A 76 -17.53 18.69 2.51
C CYS A 76 -17.73 18.38 3.99
N ARG A 77 -16.88 18.93 4.89
CA ARG A 77 -17.04 18.82 6.35
C ARG A 77 -18.29 19.55 6.85
N LYS A 78 -18.53 20.78 6.39
CA LYS A 78 -19.73 21.56 6.77
C LYS A 78 -21.03 20.85 6.41
N CYS A 79 -21.08 20.20 5.25
CA CYS A 79 -22.29 19.48 4.82
C CYS A 79 -22.53 18.15 5.57
N LYS A 80 -21.52 17.56 6.22
CA LYS A 80 -21.64 16.31 6.98
C LYS A 80 -21.89 16.53 8.49
N PHE A 81 -22.26 17.74 8.91
CA PHE A 81 -22.76 18.06 10.25
C PHE A 81 -24.16 17.45 10.47
N MET A 82 -24.28 16.12 10.40
CA MET A 82 -25.41 15.39 10.99
C MET A 82 -25.08 15.12 12.47
N LYS A 83 -26.04 15.37 13.36
CA LYS A 83 -25.91 15.15 14.81
C LYS A 83 -25.31 13.76 15.11
N GLY A 84 -24.19 13.72 15.85
CA GLY A 84 -23.63 12.47 16.41
C GLY A 84 -22.27 12.02 15.86
N ILE A 85 -21.65 12.73 14.92
CA ILE A 85 -20.31 12.39 14.38
C ILE A 85 -19.23 13.20 15.12
N VAL A 86 -18.33 12.51 15.83
CA VAL A 86 -17.15 13.12 16.46
C VAL A 86 -16.02 13.20 15.44
N GLN A 87 -15.45 14.40 15.25
CA GLN A 87 -14.30 14.62 14.35
C GLN A 87 -12.98 14.44 15.12
N HIS A 88 -12.00 13.77 14.51
CA HIS A 88 -10.62 13.67 15.01
C HIS A 88 -9.65 14.51 14.16
N ASP A 89 -8.51 14.90 14.74
CA ASP A 89 -7.42 15.58 14.03
C ASP A 89 -6.89 14.75 12.85
N ARG A 90 -6.51 15.44 11.77
CA ARG A 90 -6.16 14.80 10.48
C ARG A 90 -4.67 14.53 10.34
N SER A 91 -4.36 13.37 9.75
CA SER A 91 -3.05 13.03 9.17
C SER A 91 -3.11 12.72 7.66
N GLY A 92 -4.26 12.91 6.97
CA GLY A 92 -4.43 12.49 5.57
C GLY A 92 -5.72 12.97 4.85
N PRO A 93 -6.07 12.39 3.67
CA PRO A 93 -7.21 12.80 2.82
C PRO A 93 -8.58 12.43 3.39
N SER A 94 -8.64 11.48 4.33
CA SER A 94 -9.89 10.96 4.85
C SER A 94 -10.58 11.94 5.79
N MET A 95 -11.91 11.90 5.76
CA MET A 95 -12.73 12.33 6.88
C MET A 95 -12.97 11.09 7.75
N PRO A 96 -12.34 11.00 8.94
CA PRO A 96 -12.66 9.94 9.87
C PRO A 96 -14.08 10.19 10.36
N ASN A 97 -15.01 9.31 10.00
CA ASN A 97 -16.35 9.30 10.54
C ASN A 97 -16.43 8.20 11.60
N ALA A 98 -16.71 8.57 12.85
CA ALA A 98 -17.10 7.62 13.87
C ALA A 98 -18.63 7.64 13.99
N LEU A 99 -19.30 6.58 13.52
CA LEU A 99 -20.73 6.40 13.76
C LEU A 99 -20.88 5.71 15.12
N SER A 100 -21.21 6.51 16.15
CA SER A 100 -21.50 6.05 17.51
C SER A 100 -20.44 5.12 18.15
N GLY A 101 -19.15 5.30 17.84
CA GLY A 101 -18.06 4.51 18.45
C GLY A 101 -18.00 3.02 18.10
N ILE A 102 -18.80 2.56 17.12
CA ILE A 102 -18.89 1.14 16.73
C ILE A 102 -18.26 0.89 15.34
N LEU A 103 -18.30 1.89 14.45
CA LEU A 103 -17.73 1.82 13.09
C LEU A 103 -16.81 3.04 12.87
N HIS A 104 -15.51 2.81 12.73
CA HIS A 104 -14.61 3.79 12.14
C HIS A 104 -14.70 3.63 10.62
N THR A 105 -15.15 4.66 9.91
CA THR A 105 -15.14 4.67 8.44
C THR A 105 -14.43 5.88 7.89
N ASP A 106 -13.45 5.65 7.02
CA ASP A 106 -12.69 6.71 6.35
C ASP A 106 -13.29 7.01 4.98
N ILE A 107 -14.09 8.08 4.91
CA ILE A 107 -14.66 8.53 3.63
C ILE A 107 -13.71 9.54 2.99
N VAL A 108 -13.22 9.20 1.80
CA VAL A 108 -12.44 10.09 0.93
C VAL A 108 -13.28 10.46 -0.29
N ASP A 109 -13.63 11.74 -0.41
CA ASP A 109 -14.20 12.32 -1.63
C ASP A 109 -13.11 12.39 -2.72
N ALA A 110 -13.46 12.02 -3.96
CA ALA A 110 -12.53 12.01 -5.08
C ALA A 110 -13.20 12.40 -6.40
N PHE A 111 -12.40 12.86 -7.36
CA PHE A 111 -12.81 13.11 -8.74
C PHE A 111 -12.16 12.09 -9.68
N ARG A 112 -12.91 11.66 -10.70
CA ARG A 112 -12.37 10.82 -11.77
C ARG A 112 -11.34 11.61 -12.57
N TYR A 113 -10.20 10.99 -12.84
CA TYR A 113 -9.09 11.62 -13.56
C TYR A 113 -8.69 10.80 -14.79
N HIS A 114 -8.73 11.44 -15.95
CA HIS A 114 -8.28 10.88 -17.21
C HIS A 114 -6.84 11.30 -17.47
N CYS A 115 -5.90 10.43 -17.11
CA CYS A 115 -4.44 10.64 -17.23
C CYS A 115 -3.78 9.58 -18.11
N PRO A 116 -4.08 9.55 -19.42
CA PRO A 116 -3.52 8.55 -20.32
C PRO A 116 -2.00 8.56 -20.36
N SER A 117 -1.32 9.70 -20.14
CA SER A 117 0.15 9.73 -20.14
C SER A 117 0.74 8.90 -18.98
N ILE A 118 0.18 9.05 -17.77
CA ILE A 118 0.66 8.36 -16.57
C ILE A 118 0.41 6.86 -16.70
N LEU A 119 -0.81 6.48 -17.09
CA LEU A 119 -1.20 5.09 -17.25
C LEU A 119 -0.44 4.39 -18.38
N SER A 120 -0.19 5.08 -19.49
CA SER A 120 0.59 4.52 -20.61
C SER A 120 2.07 4.36 -20.22
N LYS A 121 2.65 5.33 -19.51
CA LYS A 121 4.03 5.21 -18.98
C LYS A 121 4.16 4.02 -18.02
N TRP A 122 3.15 3.80 -17.17
CA TRP A 122 3.09 2.64 -16.28
C TRP A 122 2.96 1.32 -17.06
N ALA A 123 2.00 1.25 -17.98
CA ALA A 123 1.71 0.04 -18.76
C ALA A 123 2.83 -0.36 -19.73
N ALA A 124 3.65 0.60 -20.17
CA ALA A 124 4.77 0.35 -21.07
C ALA A 124 6.03 -0.19 -20.38
N ARG A 125 6.02 -0.36 -19.04
CA ARG A 125 7.21 -0.87 -18.34
C ARG A 125 7.49 -2.32 -18.73
N PRO A 126 8.75 -2.66 -19.05
CA PRO A 126 9.12 -4.03 -19.36
C PRO A 126 9.02 -4.88 -18.08
N CYS A 127 8.02 -5.75 -18.02
CA CYS A 127 7.80 -6.60 -16.87
C CYS A 127 7.19 -7.95 -17.27
N HIS A 128 7.47 -8.99 -16.49
CA HIS A 128 6.82 -10.30 -16.61
C HIS A 128 5.60 -10.44 -15.68
N TRP A 129 5.43 -9.46 -14.79
CA TRP A 129 4.29 -9.33 -13.89
C TRP A 129 4.02 -7.83 -13.69
N PRO A 130 2.76 -7.38 -13.67
CA PRO A 130 1.54 -8.18 -13.86
C PRO A 130 1.37 -8.68 -15.30
N LEU A 131 0.45 -9.62 -15.52
CA LEU A 131 0.15 -10.13 -16.87
C LEU A 131 -0.50 -9.02 -17.74
N PRO A 132 -0.39 -9.10 -19.09
CA PRO A 132 -0.88 -8.05 -19.97
C PRO A 132 -2.38 -7.73 -19.85
N ASP A 133 -3.21 -8.72 -19.56
CA ASP A 133 -4.64 -8.57 -19.29
C ASP A 133 -4.89 -7.78 -18.00
N VAL A 134 -4.16 -8.07 -16.93
CA VAL A 134 -4.18 -7.31 -15.67
C VAL A 134 -3.71 -5.87 -15.90
N VAL A 135 -2.67 -5.65 -16.71
CA VAL A 135 -2.23 -4.30 -17.11
C VAL A 135 -3.36 -3.54 -17.79
N GLN A 136 -4.03 -4.15 -18.77
CA GLN A 136 -5.17 -3.53 -19.47
C GLN A 136 -6.31 -3.23 -18.51
N GLN A 137 -6.62 -4.14 -17.58
CA GLN A 137 -7.64 -3.94 -16.56
C GLN A 137 -7.31 -2.75 -15.67
N VAL A 138 -6.09 -2.67 -15.14
CA VAL A 138 -5.62 -1.53 -14.32
C VAL A 138 -5.73 -0.21 -15.08
N VAL A 139 -5.35 -0.18 -16.36
CA VAL A 139 -5.48 1.02 -17.21
C VAL A 139 -6.96 1.40 -17.40
N SER A 140 -7.84 0.42 -17.62
CA SER A 140 -9.28 0.64 -17.83
C SER A 140 -10.00 1.18 -16.58
N LEU A 141 -9.53 0.80 -15.39
CA LEU A 141 -10.07 1.28 -14.10
C LEU A 141 -9.80 2.77 -13.88
N GLY A 142 -8.76 3.31 -14.54
CA GLY A 142 -8.43 4.73 -14.54
C GLY A 142 -7.83 5.23 -13.21
N ALA A 143 -7.83 6.55 -13.05
CA ALA A 143 -7.26 7.23 -11.90
C ALA A 143 -8.27 8.13 -11.21
N PHE A 144 -7.92 8.55 -10.00
CA PHE A 144 -8.70 9.46 -9.18
C PHE A 144 -7.82 10.57 -8.62
N LEU A 145 -8.44 11.71 -8.33
CA LEU A 145 -7.83 12.82 -7.62
C LEU A 145 -8.47 12.99 -6.26
N THR A 146 -7.63 13.04 -5.22
CA THR A 146 -8.04 13.25 -3.83
C THR A 146 -7.58 14.63 -3.35
N PRO A 147 -8.36 15.33 -2.50
CA PRO A 147 -8.09 16.70 -2.10
C PRO A 147 -7.04 16.77 -1.00
N VAL A 148 -5.79 16.42 -1.34
CA VAL A 148 -4.62 16.53 -0.48
C VAL A 148 -3.46 17.01 -1.32
N GLY A 149 -2.88 18.14 -0.93
CA GLY A 149 -1.63 18.62 -1.49
C GLY A 149 -0.40 18.02 -0.81
N PHE A 150 0.75 18.29 -1.41
CA PHE A 150 2.01 17.81 -0.86
C PHE A 150 2.49 18.71 0.30
N LYS A 151 2.79 18.11 1.45
CA LYS A 151 3.13 18.83 2.68
C LYS A 151 4.37 19.72 2.50
N GLY A 152 4.31 20.95 2.99
CA GLY A 152 5.44 21.88 3.03
C GLY A 152 5.74 22.61 1.71
N ARG A 153 4.87 22.49 0.70
CA ARG A 153 4.99 23.24 -0.56
C ARG A 153 4.04 24.43 -0.63
N GLU A 154 4.44 25.44 -1.39
CA GLU A 154 3.71 26.71 -1.59
C GLU A 154 2.23 26.49 -1.95
N TYR A 155 1.95 25.58 -2.88
CA TYR A 155 0.61 25.35 -3.40
C TYR A 155 -0.14 24.19 -2.72
N GLN A 156 0.31 23.72 -1.56
CA GLN A 156 -0.29 22.57 -0.86
C GLN A 156 -1.83 22.68 -0.72
N HIS A 157 -2.35 23.88 -0.47
CA HIS A 157 -3.78 24.13 -0.22
C HIS A 157 -4.68 24.10 -1.48
N VAL A 158 -4.08 24.02 -2.67
CA VAL A 158 -4.76 23.92 -3.97
C VAL A 158 -4.36 22.68 -4.77
N GLU A 159 -3.49 21.84 -4.23
CA GLU A 159 -3.03 20.62 -4.88
C GLU A 159 -3.93 19.42 -4.59
N TRP A 160 -4.05 18.58 -5.61
CA TRP A 160 -4.78 17.33 -5.59
C TRP A 160 -3.82 16.19 -5.87
N ARG A 161 -3.99 15.08 -5.17
CA ARG A 161 -3.12 13.91 -5.28
C ARG A 161 -3.74 12.86 -6.16
N VAL A 162 -2.97 12.39 -7.14
CA VAL A 162 -3.31 11.27 -8.02
C VAL A 162 -3.24 9.97 -7.24
N CYS A 163 -4.30 9.17 -7.36
CA CYS A 163 -4.46 7.89 -6.69
C CYS A 163 -5.05 6.87 -7.67
N PHE A 164 -4.65 5.60 -7.54
CA PHE A 164 -5.09 4.51 -8.42
C PHE A 164 -5.78 3.40 -7.62
N ASN A 165 -6.56 3.73 -6.59
CA ASN A 165 -7.08 2.76 -5.62
C ASN A 165 -7.67 1.49 -6.25
N ALA A 166 -8.49 1.64 -7.31
CA ALA A 166 -9.07 0.50 -8.01
C ALA A 166 -8.00 -0.36 -8.70
N GLY A 167 -7.09 0.25 -9.45
CA GLY A 167 -5.96 -0.45 -10.08
C GLY A 167 -5.00 -1.09 -9.06
N GLU A 168 -4.74 -0.42 -7.93
CA GLU A 168 -3.95 -1.00 -6.86
C GLU A 168 -4.60 -2.23 -6.24
N ILE A 169 -5.93 -2.22 -6.07
CA ILE A 169 -6.68 -3.38 -5.59
C ILE A 169 -6.52 -4.53 -6.58
N GLU A 170 -6.69 -4.26 -7.88
CA GLU A 170 -6.50 -5.25 -8.94
C GLU A 170 -5.11 -5.89 -8.90
N LEU A 171 -4.06 -5.08 -8.74
CA LEU A 171 -2.68 -5.58 -8.62
C LEU A 171 -2.50 -6.50 -7.42
N ILE A 172 -3.11 -6.17 -6.28
CA ILE A 172 -3.03 -7.00 -5.08
C ILE A 172 -3.80 -8.31 -5.23
N TYR A 173 -4.93 -8.31 -5.94
CA TYR A 173 -5.66 -9.55 -6.24
C TYR A 173 -4.87 -10.49 -7.15
N ASN A 174 -3.97 -9.96 -7.98
CA ASN A 174 -3.13 -10.73 -8.89
C ASN A 174 -1.74 -11.07 -8.32
N LEU A 175 -1.51 -10.83 -7.02
CA LEU A 175 -0.36 -11.40 -6.31
C LEU A 175 -0.58 -12.89 -6.03
N ASN A 176 0.48 -13.69 -6.16
CA ASN A 176 0.43 -15.10 -5.77
C ASN A 176 0.45 -15.28 -4.25
N GLU A 177 0.21 -16.51 -3.79
CA GLU A 177 0.12 -16.82 -2.36
C GLU A 177 1.39 -16.45 -1.57
N THR A 178 2.58 -16.66 -2.13
CA THR A 178 3.85 -16.32 -1.48
C THR A 178 4.01 -14.79 -1.34
N GLN A 179 3.66 -14.02 -2.35
CA GLN A 179 3.71 -12.54 -2.31
C GLN A 179 2.67 -11.97 -1.32
N ILE A 180 1.48 -12.55 -1.25
CA ILE A 180 0.46 -12.17 -0.26
C ILE A 180 0.96 -12.46 1.16
N LYS A 181 1.53 -13.65 1.40
CA LYS A 181 2.13 -14.01 2.70
C LYS A 181 3.27 -13.05 3.05
N LEU A 182 4.12 -12.68 2.09
CA LEU A 182 5.19 -11.69 2.27
C LEU A 182 4.62 -10.34 2.75
N TYR A 183 3.56 -9.84 2.11
CA TYR A 183 2.91 -8.59 2.54
C TYR A 183 2.40 -8.66 3.99
N PHE A 184 1.78 -9.77 4.38
CA PHE A 184 1.33 -9.94 5.77
C PHE A 184 2.48 -10.01 6.76
N LEU A 185 3.57 -10.70 6.43
CA LEU A 185 4.78 -10.73 7.28
C LEU A 185 5.37 -9.32 7.46
N LEU A 186 5.45 -8.54 6.39
CA LEU A 186 5.91 -7.14 6.48
C LEU A 186 4.99 -6.30 7.38
N LYS A 187 3.67 -6.48 7.29
CA LYS A 187 2.73 -5.80 8.20
C LYS A 187 2.93 -6.22 9.66
N MET A 188 3.29 -7.47 9.94
CA MET A 188 3.65 -7.88 11.30
C MET A 188 4.93 -7.19 11.74
N VAL A 189 5.95 -7.08 10.89
CA VAL A 189 7.18 -6.33 11.19
C VAL A 189 6.88 -4.87 11.51
N GLU A 190 6.04 -4.21 10.71
CA GLU A 190 5.57 -2.83 10.95
C GLU A 190 4.94 -2.69 12.33
N ASN A 191 3.98 -3.55 12.67
CA ASN A 191 3.22 -3.44 13.91
C ASN A 191 3.97 -3.92 15.15
N ASP A 192 4.72 -5.02 15.04
CA ASP A 192 5.31 -5.71 16.19
C ASP A 192 6.76 -5.29 16.46
N VAL A 193 7.46 -4.73 15.45
CA VAL A 193 8.90 -4.43 15.54
C VAL A 193 9.20 -2.95 15.37
N LEU A 194 8.63 -2.29 14.35
CA LEU A 194 8.98 -0.90 13.99
C LEU A 194 8.16 0.16 14.78
N ASN A 195 7.84 -0.11 16.04
CA ASN A 195 7.07 0.77 16.94
C ASN A 195 5.60 1.03 16.49
N PRO A 196 4.59 0.35 17.08
CA PRO A 196 3.19 0.47 16.69
C PRO A 196 2.58 1.86 16.92
N HIS A 197 3.24 2.73 17.70
CA HIS A 197 2.72 4.03 18.08
C HIS A 197 3.09 5.17 17.10
N LYS A 198 3.97 4.93 16.11
CA LYS A 198 4.35 5.91 15.08
C LYS A 198 4.16 5.33 13.68
N LYS A 199 3.20 5.86 12.92
CA LYS A 199 2.76 5.33 11.60
C LYS A 199 3.51 5.91 10.39
N GLU A 200 4.83 6.07 10.49
CA GLU A 200 5.64 6.65 9.39
C GLU A 200 5.92 5.65 8.26
N VAL A 201 6.28 4.40 8.62
CA VAL A 201 6.14 3.28 7.68
C VAL A 201 4.68 2.87 7.72
N SER A 202 4.00 3.00 6.59
CA SER A 202 2.59 2.63 6.47
C SER A 202 2.45 1.32 5.72
N SER A 203 1.33 0.64 5.92
CA SER A 203 0.93 -0.50 5.06
C SER A 203 0.94 -0.13 3.56
N TYR A 204 0.75 1.15 3.20
CA TYR A 204 0.88 1.62 1.83
C TYR A 204 2.33 1.60 1.32
N THR A 205 3.30 1.96 2.14
CA THR A 205 4.75 1.84 1.87
C THR A 205 5.12 0.38 1.62
N LEU A 206 4.72 -0.53 2.52
CA LEU A 206 5.03 -1.96 2.43
C LEU A 206 4.39 -2.62 1.22
N LYS A 207 3.14 -2.23 0.89
CA LYS A 207 2.45 -2.68 -0.31
C LYS A 207 3.28 -2.37 -1.56
N ASN A 208 3.84 -1.16 -1.66
CA ASN A 208 4.67 -0.76 -2.79
C ASN A 208 5.98 -1.55 -2.89
N ILE A 209 6.61 -1.87 -1.76
CA ILE A 209 7.80 -2.75 -1.74
C ILE A 209 7.45 -4.12 -2.34
N VAL A 210 6.32 -4.72 -1.95
CA VAL A 210 5.89 -6.02 -2.47
C VAL A 210 5.60 -5.96 -3.98
N LEU A 211 4.93 -4.91 -4.45
CA LEU A 211 4.65 -4.71 -5.89
C LEU A 211 5.95 -4.58 -6.69
N TRP A 212 6.93 -3.81 -6.20
CA TRP A 212 8.24 -3.71 -6.86
C TRP A 212 9.02 -5.02 -6.87
N ILE A 213 8.97 -5.79 -5.78
CA ILE A 213 9.61 -7.10 -5.72
C ILE A 213 8.95 -8.07 -6.72
N ALA A 214 7.61 -8.04 -6.81
CA ALA A 214 6.86 -8.87 -7.75
C ALA A 214 7.19 -8.52 -9.22
N GLU A 215 7.27 -7.23 -9.57
CA GLU A 215 7.61 -6.78 -10.93
C GLU A 215 9.06 -7.13 -11.32
N ASN A 216 10.01 -6.95 -10.39
CA ASN A 216 11.45 -7.06 -10.67
C ASN A 216 12.00 -8.49 -10.65
N ASN A 217 11.18 -9.50 -10.36
CA ASN A 217 11.65 -10.88 -10.22
C ASN A 217 10.75 -11.86 -10.99
N PRO A 218 11.33 -12.94 -11.58
CA PRO A 218 10.53 -13.98 -12.22
C PRO A 218 9.51 -14.61 -11.28
N GLN A 219 8.27 -14.77 -11.75
CA GLN A 219 7.18 -15.32 -10.94
C GLN A 219 7.44 -16.74 -10.45
N SER A 220 8.25 -17.53 -11.18
CA SER A 220 8.66 -18.89 -10.81
C SER A 220 9.47 -18.96 -9.52
N LEU A 221 10.10 -17.86 -9.09
CA LEU A 221 10.88 -17.81 -7.84
C LEU A 221 9.99 -17.60 -6.60
N PHE A 222 8.70 -17.30 -6.76
CA PHE A 222 7.78 -17.11 -5.65
C PHE A 222 7.04 -18.41 -5.33
N HIS A 223 7.64 -19.20 -4.46
CA HIS A 223 7.05 -20.45 -3.94
C HIS A 223 7.21 -20.53 -2.42
N GLU A 224 6.53 -21.47 -1.76
CA GLU A 224 6.42 -21.53 -0.30
C GLU A 224 7.79 -21.59 0.43
N ARG A 225 8.77 -22.31 -0.13
CA ARG A 225 10.12 -22.40 0.46
C ARG A 225 10.93 -21.10 0.35
N SER A 226 10.60 -20.25 -0.62
CA SER A 226 11.27 -18.95 -0.85
C SER A 226 10.74 -17.82 0.03
N LEU A 227 9.64 -18.02 0.77
CA LEU A 227 8.96 -16.94 1.50
C LEU A 227 9.89 -16.16 2.44
N LEU A 228 10.74 -16.85 3.21
CA LEU A 228 11.68 -16.19 4.13
C LEU A 228 12.81 -15.46 3.39
N HIS A 229 13.21 -15.98 2.23
CA HIS A 229 14.15 -15.27 1.36
C HIS A 229 13.54 -13.95 0.88
N TRP A 230 12.28 -13.97 0.44
CA TRP A 230 11.58 -12.74 0.03
C TRP A 230 11.35 -11.78 1.18
N LEU A 231 11.10 -12.26 2.40
CA LEU A 231 11.04 -11.41 3.59
C LEU A 231 12.39 -10.71 3.82
N HIS A 232 13.49 -11.45 3.74
CA HIS A 232 14.84 -10.87 3.84
C HIS A 232 15.09 -9.81 2.77
N VAL A 233 14.74 -10.08 1.50
CA VAL A 233 14.87 -9.12 0.39
C VAL A 233 14.02 -7.87 0.66
N ALA A 234 12.78 -8.03 1.10
CA ALA A 234 11.87 -6.92 1.37
C ALA A 234 12.31 -6.06 2.56
N LEU A 235 12.85 -6.67 3.62
CA LEU A 235 13.48 -5.95 4.72
C LEU A 235 14.71 -5.17 4.25
N GLY A 236 15.51 -5.75 3.35
CA GLY A 236 16.61 -5.07 2.68
C GLY A 236 16.14 -3.83 1.91
N ALA A 237 15.09 -3.97 1.10
CA ALA A 237 14.49 -2.87 0.35
C ALA A 237 13.94 -1.77 1.29
N LEU A 238 13.24 -2.16 2.37
CA LEU A 238 12.75 -1.22 3.38
C LEU A 238 13.91 -0.47 4.06
N ARG A 239 14.99 -1.17 4.40
CA ARG A 239 16.19 -0.57 5.00
C ARG A 239 16.85 0.42 4.04
N VAL A 240 16.96 0.09 2.75
CA VAL A 240 17.48 1.02 1.74
C VAL A 240 16.58 2.25 1.65
N ALA A 241 15.27 2.07 1.52
CA ALA A 241 14.31 3.17 1.46
C ALA A 241 14.36 4.08 2.69
N LEU A 242 14.56 3.51 3.89
CA LEU A 242 14.76 4.29 5.11
C LEU A 242 16.08 5.05 5.06
N ASN A 243 17.19 4.45 4.65
CA ASN A 243 18.49 5.12 4.58
C ASN A 243 18.49 6.27 3.57
N THR A 244 17.95 6.04 2.36
CA THR A 244 17.96 7.03 1.28
C THR A 244 16.81 8.02 1.38
N ARG A 245 15.83 7.77 2.26
CA ARG A 245 14.54 8.47 2.28
C ARG A 245 13.84 8.44 0.92
N GLU A 246 14.01 7.34 0.18
CA GLU A 246 13.44 7.16 -1.16
C GLU A 246 12.72 5.82 -1.31
N LEU A 247 11.44 5.88 -1.66
CA LEU A 247 10.69 4.74 -2.18
C LEU A 247 9.80 5.20 -3.33
N PRO A 248 10.09 4.83 -4.58
CA PRO A 248 9.24 5.12 -5.72
C PRO A 248 7.84 4.56 -5.54
N TYR A 249 6.82 5.37 -5.84
CA TYR A 249 5.45 4.88 -5.91
C TYR A 249 5.28 3.99 -7.14
N TYR A 250 4.71 2.80 -6.96
CA TYR A 250 4.61 1.78 -8.01
C TYR A 250 3.88 2.27 -9.28
N MET A 251 2.80 3.04 -9.10
CA MET A 251 2.04 3.58 -10.24
C MET A 251 2.69 4.81 -10.87
N ILE A 252 3.44 5.60 -10.09
CA ILE A 252 4.14 6.81 -10.55
C ILE A 252 5.54 6.81 -9.95
N PRO A 253 6.55 6.19 -10.60
CA PRO A 253 7.88 6.01 -10.01
C PRO A 253 8.56 7.32 -9.59
N ASP A 254 8.28 8.41 -10.31
CA ASP A 254 8.80 9.75 -10.01
C ASP A 254 8.28 10.32 -8.67
N ARG A 255 7.22 9.73 -8.09
CA ARG A 255 6.67 10.13 -6.79
C ARG A 255 7.32 9.31 -5.68
N ASN A 256 8.19 9.94 -4.90
CA ASN A 256 8.77 9.35 -3.71
C ASN A 256 7.76 9.33 -2.54
N LEU A 257 7.50 8.15 -1.97
CA LEU A 257 6.60 7.91 -0.84
C LEU A 257 7.18 8.28 0.52
N MET A 258 8.51 8.33 0.64
CA MET A 258 9.21 8.67 1.89
C MET A 258 9.48 10.18 2.03
N ALA A 259 9.25 10.96 0.96
CA ALA A 259 9.59 12.39 0.90
C ALA A 259 8.84 13.28 1.91
N ALA A 260 7.64 12.87 2.33
CA ALA A 260 6.83 13.62 3.30
C ALA A 260 6.88 13.00 4.71
N SER A 261 7.75 12.01 4.94
CA SER A 261 7.88 11.36 6.25
C SER A 261 8.50 12.31 7.26
N GLU A 262 7.85 12.45 8.42
CA GLU A 262 8.33 13.28 9.54
C GLU A 262 9.13 12.47 10.55
N LEU A 263 9.58 11.28 10.16
CA LEU A 263 10.40 10.40 10.99
C LEU A 263 11.65 11.16 11.48
N ASP A 264 11.77 11.30 12.80
CA ASP A 264 12.95 11.89 13.43
C ASP A 264 14.21 11.02 13.18
N GLU A 265 15.38 11.65 13.20
CA GLU A 265 16.66 11.00 12.84
C GLU A 265 17.02 9.83 13.79
N GLU A 266 16.68 9.96 15.07
CA GLU A 266 16.91 8.94 16.09
C GLU A 266 16.05 7.70 15.81
N GLN A 267 14.75 7.89 15.57
CA GLN A 267 13.82 6.81 15.24
C GLN A 267 14.17 6.14 13.92
N GLN A 268 14.55 6.92 12.91
CA GLN A 268 15.05 6.39 11.64
C GLN A 268 16.26 5.50 11.86
N SER A 269 17.25 5.96 12.63
CA SER A 269 18.45 5.20 12.96
C SER A 269 18.14 3.91 13.71
N LEU A 270 17.21 3.97 14.66
CA LEU A 270 16.73 2.81 15.42
C LEU A 270 16.02 1.79 14.52
N TRP A 271 15.17 2.23 13.59
CA TRP A 271 14.52 1.32 12.65
C TRP A 271 15.52 0.67 11.70
N ILE A 272 16.47 1.44 11.18
CA ILE A 272 17.52 0.93 10.30
C ILE A 272 18.36 -0.13 11.03
N SER A 273 18.77 0.13 12.28
CA SER A 273 19.54 -0.84 13.09
C SER A 273 18.72 -2.08 13.39
N THR A 274 17.46 -1.92 13.81
CA THR A 274 16.55 -3.05 14.12
C THR A 274 16.34 -3.94 12.89
N ILE A 275 16.08 -3.36 11.72
CA ILE A 275 15.92 -4.13 10.47
C ILE A 275 17.24 -4.82 10.09
N LYS A 276 18.39 -4.15 10.30
CA LYS A 276 19.71 -4.76 10.05
C LYS A 276 19.94 -5.97 10.94
N GLU A 277 19.58 -5.91 12.22
CA GLU A 277 19.66 -7.06 13.12
C GLU A 277 18.76 -8.21 12.67
N MET A 278 17.50 -7.93 12.32
CA MET A 278 16.58 -8.94 11.79
C MET A 278 17.15 -9.63 10.55
N ILE A 279 17.69 -8.86 9.61
CA ILE A 279 18.34 -9.39 8.41
C ILE A 279 19.50 -10.32 8.80
N ASN A 280 20.35 -9.92 9.75
CA ASN A 280 21.49 -10.70 10.22
C ASN A 280 21.08 -11.99 10.95
N GLU A 281 19.91 -12.04 11.57
CA GLU A 281 19.34 -13.25 12.20
C GLU A 281 18.91 -14.30 11.16
N GLY A 282 18.77 -13.91 9.88
CA GLY A 282 18.32 -14.79 8.82
C GLY A 282 16.93 -15.36 9.12
N PRO A 283 16.66 -16.66 8.88
CA PRO A 283 15.34 -17.25 9.12
C PRO A 283 14.80 -17.07 10.54
N ARG A 284 15.67 -16.90 11.55
CA ARG A 284 15.25 -16.70 12.95
C ARG A 284 14.48 -15.40 13.16
N MET A 285 14.56 -14.44 12.23
CA MET A 285 13.85 -13.17 12.30
C MET A 285 12.33 -13.33 12.53
N ILE A 286 11.73 -14.43 12.06
CA ILE A 286 10.29 -14.68 12.24
C ILE A 286 9.90 -14.89 13.71
N LEU A 287 10.85 -15.27 14.57
CA LEU A 287 10.62 -15.41 16.00
C LEU A 287 10.50 -14.06 16.72
N ARG A 288 10.94 -12.97 16.07
CA ARG A 288 10.66 -11.61 16.56
C ARG A 288 9.18 -11.25 16.44
N LEU A 289 8.42 -11.96 15.60
CA LEU A 289 6.99 -11.72 15.38
C LEU A 289 6.16 -12.50 16.42
N PRO A 290 5.54 -11.84 17.43
CA PRO A 290 4.91 -12.54 18.55
C PRO A 290 3.80 -13.49 18.13
N LYS A 291 2.98 -13.11 17.15
CA LYS A 291 1.89 -13.96 16.63
C LYS A 291 2.42 -15.26 16.03
N ILE A 292 3.51 -15.20 15.27
CA ILE A 292 4.14 -16.39 14.68
C ILE A 292 4.82 -17.22 15.76
N ARG A 293 5.61 -16.59 16.63
CA ARG A 293 6.29 -17.27 17.74
C ARG A 293 5.30 -18.04 18.61
N GLN A 294 4.18 -17.41 18.99
CA GLN A 294 3.16 -18.05 19.83
C GLN A 294 2.48 -19.21 19.12
N ALA A 295 2.14 -19.05 17.84
CA ALA A 295 1.53 -20.13 17.06
C ALA A 295 2.50 -21.31 16.89
N LEU A 296 3.78 -21.05 16.59
CA LEU A 296 4.81 -22.09 16.52
C LEU A 296 4.92 -22.85 17.85
N ILE A 297 4.98 -22.15 18.99
CA ILE A 297 5.01 -22.80 20.31
C ILE A 297 3.76 -23.68 20.51
N ALA A 298 2.57 -23.15 20.26
CA ALA A 298 1.30 -23.86 20.43
C ALA A 298 1.22 -25.14 19.57
N HIS A 299 1.72 -25.11 18.33
CA HIS A 299 1.75 -26.27 17.45
C HIS A 299 2.80 -27.33 17.84
N LEU A 300 3.78 -26.95 18.65
CA LEU A 300 4.87 -27.81 19.12
C LEU A 300 4.64 -28.34 20.55
N GLU A 301 3.61 -27.84 21.25
CA GLU A 301 3.17 -28.30 22.57
C GLU A 301 3.07 -29.83 22.73
N PRO A 302 2.52 -30.60 21.76
CA PRO A 302 2.41 -32.06 21.88
C PRO A 302 3.77 -32.79 21.92
N PHE A 303 4.87 -32.11 21.62
CA PHE A 303 6.22 -32.67 21.52
C PHE A 303 7.20 -32.03 22.53
N ARG A 304 6.70 -31.31 23.55
CA ARG A 304 7.47 -30.54 24.54
C ARG A 304 8.68 -31.25 25.16
N TRP A 305 8.61 -32.57 25.37
CA TRP A 305 9.71 -33.35 25.97
C TRP A 305 10.86 -33.62 24.98
N TYR A 306 10.56 -33.67 23.67
CA TYR A 306 11.52 -33.93 22.60
C TYR A 306 12.16 -32.63 22.06
N ILE A 307 11.46 -31.50 22.20
CA ILE A 307 11.78 -30.24 21.50
C ILE A 307 12.75 -29.30 22.24
N ARG A 308 12.92 -29.43 23.57
CA ARG A 308 13.76 -28.49 24.34
C ARG A 308 15.23 -28.44 23.89
N ARG A 309 15.72 -29.48 23.19
CA ARG A 309 17.06 -29.53 22.54
C ARG A 309 17.01 -29.38 21.02
N ARG A 310 15.84 -29.54 20.40
CA ARG A 310 15.66 -29.71 18.94
C ARG A 310 15.16 -28.46 18.23
N MET A 311 14.50 -27.52 18.91
CA MET A 311 14.09 -26.24 18.30
C MET A 311 15.29 -25.41 17.82
N GLU A 312 16.37 -25.37 18.59
CA GLU A 312 17.63 -24.76 18.15
C GLU A 312 18.22 -25.52 16.96
N LEU A 313 18.22 -26.85 16.97
CA LEU A 313 18.77 -27.70 15.90
C LEU A 313 17.93 -27.68 14.61
N GLU A 314 16.60 -27.66 14.67
CA GLU A 314 15.70 -27.60 13.50
C GLU A 314 15.73 -26.20 12.87
N LEU A 315 15.82 -25.15 13.69
CA LEU A 315 16.10 -23.81 13.19
C LEU A 315 17.53 -23.70 12.64
N LEU A 316 18.54 -24.29 13.29
CA LEU A 316 19.92 -24.38 12.77
C LEU A 316 19.99 -25.19 11.47
N MET A 317 19.18 -26.24 11.31
CA MET A 317 19.06 -27.02 10.08
C MET A 317 18.43 -26.19 8.95
N LEU A 318 17.35 -25.44 9.22
CA LEU A 318 16.79 -24.44 8.30
C LEU A 318 17.81 -23.32 7.96
N MET A 319 18.70 -22.97 8.89
CA MET A 319 19.75 -21.95 8.71
C MET A 319 20.90 -22.42 7.82
N ASN A 320 21.23 -23.72 7.80
CA ASN A 320 22.30 -24.26 6.97
C ASN A 320 21.87 -24.45 5.50
N THR A 321 20.60 -24.79 5.24
CA THR A 321 20.12 -25.07 3.88
C THR A 321 19.74 -23.85 3.07
N ASN A 322 19.36 -22.71 3.67
CA ASN A 322 19.21 -21.46 2.88
C ASN A 322 20.55 -21.02 2.28
N ARG A 323 21.67 -21.37 2.92
CA ARG A 323 23.03 -21.20 2.38
C ARG A 323 23.31 -22.16 1.21
N MET A 324 22.83 -23.40 1.28
CA MET A 324 22.99 -24.43 0.23
C MET A 324 22.09 -24.21 -1.00
N ILE A 325 20.83 -23.81 -0.81
CA ILE A 325 19.87 -23.55 -1.89
C ILE A 325 20.33 -22.35 -2.74
N LEU A 326 21.07 -21.41 -2.15
CA LEU A 326 21.65 -20.26 -2.86
C LEU A 326 23.02 -20.55 -3.51
N CYS A 327 23.77 -21.58 -3.06
CA CYS A 327 25.10 -21.90 -3.59
C CYS A 327 25.14 -23.04 -4.61
N GLY A 328 24.02 -23.72 -4.90
CA GLY A 328 23.96 -24.76 -5.93
C GLY A 328 24.83 -25.99 -5.66
N ASP A 329 25.35 -26.16 -4.44
CA ASP A 329 26.31 -27.21 -4.15
C ASP A 329 25.59 -28.53 -3.81
N LYS A 330 25.58 -29.44 -4.78
CA LYS A 330 25.04 -30.80 -4.67
C LYS A 330 26.13 -31.74 -4.15
N SER A 331 26.58 -31.58 -2.92
CA SER A 331 27.39 -32.63 -2.26
C SER A 331 26.45 -33.65 -1.60
N GLY A 332 26.47 -34.88 -2.11
CA GLY A 332 25.53 -35.95 -1.81
C GLY A 332 25.54 -36.45 -0.38
N GLU A 333 24.45 -36.15 0.34
CA GLU A 333 23.77 -36.93 1.39
C GLU A 333 22.43 -36.22 1.64
N VAL A 334 21.44 -36.37 0.73
CA VAL A 334 20.30 -35.41 0.61
C VAL A 334 18.91 -36.04 0.51
N ASP A 335 18.61 -37.18 1.16
CA ASP A 335 17.23 -37.72 1.12
C ASP A 335 16.47 -37.52 2.44
N GLU A 336 16.96 -38.03 3.56
CA GLU A 336 16.28 -37.89 4.86
C GLU A 336 16.31 -36.46 5.41
N THR A 337 17.45 -35.76 5.29
CA THR A 337 17.59 -34.36 5.71
C THR A 337 16.70 -33.44 4.89
N ASP A 338 16.58 -33.69 3.58
CA ASP A 338 15.70 -32.90 2.72
C ASP A 338 14.23 -33.16 3.08
N ALA A 339 13.82 -34.41 3.31
CA ALA A 339 12.46 -34.74 3.75
C ALA A 339 12.07 -34.05 5.09
N ILE A 340 12.98 -34.05 6.08
CA ILE A 340 12.77 -33.37 7.36
C ILE A 340 12.66 -31.86 7.15
N LEU A 341 13.54 -31.27 6.35
CA LEU A 341 13.50 -29.84 6.02
C LEU A 341 12.22 -29.46 5.28
N GLN A 342 11.77 -30.29 4.34
CA GLN A 342 10.51 -30.12 3.63
C GLN A 342 9.32 -30.14 4.59
N ALA A 343 9.29 -31.08 5.53
CA ALA A 343 8.26 -31.14 6.56
C ALA A 343 8.26 -29.90 7.47
N LEU A 344 9.43 -29.42 7.86
CA LEU A 344 9.57 -28.21 8.69
C LEU A 344 9.13 -26.94 7.94
N PHE A 345 9.58 -26.74 6.70
CA PHE A 345 9.16 -25.62 5.86
C PHE A 345 7.66 -25.64 5.59
N LYS A 346 7.10 -26.82 5.30
CA LYS A 346 5.66 -27.00 5.13
C LYS A 346 4.93 -26.62 6.41
N ARG A 347 5.36 -27.11 7.57
CA ARG A 347 4.73 -26.82 8.86
C ARG A 347 4.78 -25.33 9.19
N MET A 348 5.93 -24.69 9.01
CA MET A 348 6.08 -23.24 9.21
C MET A 348 5.17 -22.46 8.26
N ASN A 349 5.07 -22.85 6.99
CA ASN A 349 4.18 -22.21 6.03
C ASN A 349 2.70 -22.37 6.40
N GLU A 350 2.30 -23.53 6.92
CA GLU A 350 0.93 -23.73 7.44
C GLU A 350 0.64 -22.82 8.63
N VAL A 351 1.59 -22.67 9.56
CA VAL A 351 1.45 -21.75 10.69
C VAL A 351 1.33 -20.30 10.20
N ILE A 352 2.19 -19.87 9.27
CA ILE A 352 2.12 -18.53 8.68
C ILE A 352 0.78 -18.33 7.98
N LYS A 353 0.32 -19.33 7.22
CA LYS A 353 -0.97 -19.30 6.52
C LYS A 353 -2.13 -19.15 7.50
N GLU A 354 -2.17 -19.95 8.56
CA GLU A 354 -3.20 -19.89 9.60
C GLU A 354 -3.24 -18.51 10.28
N VAL A 355 -2.07 -17.97 10.66
CA VAL A 355 -1.98 -16.62 11.24
C VAL A 355 -2.42 -15.57 10.24
N CYS A 356 -2.03 -15.66 8.96
CA CYS A 356 -2.47 -14.74 7.91
C CYS A 356 -3.98 -14.79 7.69
N VAL A 357 -4.59 -15.98 7.70
CA VAL A 357 -6.05 -16.16 7.60
C VAL A 357 -6.75 -15.54 8.80
N ARG A 358 -6.26 -15.80 10.03
CA ARG A 358 -6.80 -15.16 11.25
C ARG A 358 -6.69 -13.65 11.18
N MET A 359 -5.55 -13.11 10.76
CA MET A 359 -5.38 -11.67 10.55
C MET A 359 -6.29 -11.12 9.46
N ARG A 360 -6.55 -11.89 8.39
CA ARG A 360 -7.52 -11.52 7.37
C ARG A 360 -8.92 -11.52 7.95
N LEU A 361 -9.31 -12.46 8.82
CA LEU A 361 -10.64 -12.52 9.43
C LEU A 361 -10.84 -11.46 10.54
N GLU A 362 -9.83 -11.22 11.38
CA GLU A 362 -9.76 -10.12 12.34
C GLU A 362 -9.82 -8.78 11.61
N GLY A 363 -9.00 -8.66 10.56
CA GLY A 363 -9.02 -7.58 9.60
C GLY A 363 -10.37 -7.47 8.91
N SER A 364 -11.06 -8.55 8.54
CA SER A 364 -12.40 -8.59 7.92
C SER A 364 -13.51 -8.27 8.90
N ARG A 365 -13.30 -8.33 10.21
CA ARG A 365 -14.24 -7.75 11.19
C ARG A 365 -14.07 -6.23 11.30
N VAL A 366 -12.87 -5.71 11.01
CA VAL A 366 -12.57 -4.28 10.86
C VAL A 366 -12.82 -3.78 9.42
N ILE A 367 -12.76 -4.66 8.43
CA ILE A 367 -12.97 -4.39 7.00
C ILE A 367 -14.44 -4.67 6.62
N ASN A 368 -15.23 -5.47 7.35
CA ASN A 368 -16.70 -5.40 7.23
C ASN A 368 -17.27 -4.11 7.83
N ALA A 369 -16.46 -3.37 8.58
CA ALA A 369 -16.74 -1.98 8.91
C ALA A 369 -16.30 -1.00 7.81
N ASP A 370 -15.34 -1.36 6.95
CA ASP A 370 -14.66 -0.44 6.01
C ASP A 370 -14.66 -0.83 4.50
N ALA A 371 -15.25 -1.97 4.12
CA ALA A 371 -15.39 -2.43 2.75
C ALA A 371 -16.80 -2.96 2.50
N ILE A 372 -17.70 -2.05 2.15
CA ILE A 372 -18.86 -2.39 1.33
C ILE A 372 -18.32 -2.71 -0.06
N SER A 373 -18.07 -4.00 -0.32
CA SER A 373 -17.82 -4.51 -1.68
C SER A 373 -19.10 -4.90 -2.42
N ASP A 374 -20.29 -4.73 -1.82
CA ASP A 374 -21.53 -5.28 -2.39
C ASP A 374 -22.44 -4.26 -3.11
N ARG A 375 -21.94 -3.10 -3.57
CA ARG A 375 -22.76 -2.19 -4.40
C ARG A 375 -22.00 -1.47 -5.54
N ILE A 376 -21.24 -2.22 -6.34
CA ILE A 376 -20.78 -1.75 -7.68
C ILE A 376 -21.38 -2.59 -8.82
N MET A 377 -22.47 -3.30 -8.55
CA MET A 377 -23.37 -3.81 -9.59
C MET A 377 -24.79 -3.32 -9.31
N MET A 378 -25.04 -2.04 -9.58
CA MET A 378 -26.31 -1.48 -10.06
C MET A 378 -26.14 -0.01 -10.45
#